data_AF-A0AAW2JP29-F1
#
_entry.id   AF-A0AAW2JP29-F1
#
_cell.length_a   1.000
_cell.length_b   1.000
_cell.length_c   1.000
_cell.angle_alpha   90.00
_cell.angle_beta   90.00
_cell.angle_gamma   90.00
#
_symmetry.space_group_name_H-M   'P 1'
#
loop_
_entity.id
_entity.type
_entity.pdbx_description
1 polymer ?
#
loop_
_entity_poly.entity_id
_entity_poly.type
_entity_poly.pdbx_seq_one_letter_code
_entity_poly.pdbx_strand_id
1 'polypeptide(L)'
;MVITLKIISCVINYNDGLLKEEDLREAQKKNRLLKMPSLLEYFGYCFCCGSHFAGPVYEMNDYLDWTERKGGFSPSPYVATLRALLQAALCMGLYLYLGPRFPLSRFAEPVYQDYGFWKRLRYQYMSGFTARWKYYFIWSISEASVIISGLGFSGWTDSNPPKQRWDRAKNVDVLGVELAKSSVQLPLVWNIQVSTWLRHYVYERLVQKGKRPGFVQLLATQTVSAVWHGLYPGYIIFFVQSATMIAGSRGIKPARNTSCIWKCTLHWNHSSNRLNPARQSHYAS
;
A
#
# COMPACT_ATOMS: atom_id res chain seq x y z
N MET A 1 -3.70 -14.41 3.70
CA MET A 1 -3.85 -13.45 2.59
C MET A 1 -2.53 -12.75 2.26
N VAL A 2 -1.95 -11.93 3.14
CA VAL A 2 -0.71 -11.19 2.81
C VAL A 2 0.47 -12.08 2.42
N ILE A 3 0.69 -13.20 3.12
CA ILE A 3 1.72 -14.18 2.76
C ILE A 3 1.56 -14.67 1.32
N THR A 4 0.33 -14.94 0.85
CA THR A 4 0.09 -15.36 -0.53
C THR A 4 0.53 -14.29 -1.55
N LEU A 5 0.33 -13.00 -1.26
CA LEU A 5 0.86 -11.92 -2.11
C LEU A 5 2.39 -11.93 -2.16
N LYS A 6 3.03 -12.13 -0.99
CA LYS A 6 4.49 -12.25 -0.88
C LYS A 6 5.04 -13.44 -1.68
N ILE A 7 4.37 -14.58 -1.60
CA ILE A 7 4.74 -15.78 -2.36
C ILE A 7 4.62 -15.52 -3.86
N ILE A 8 3.50 -14.97 -4.32
CA ILE A 8 3.29 -14.63 -5.73
C ILE A 8 4.36 -13.63 -6.21
N SER A 9 4.63 -12.59 -5.42
CA SER A 9 5.70 -11.62 -5.71
C SER A 9 7.05 -12.30 -5.86
N CYS A 10 7.44 -13.18 -4.92
CA CYS A 10 8.71 -13.89 -4.97
C CYS A 10 8.85 -14.75 -6.25
N VAL A 11 7.83 -15.54 -6.57
CA VAL A 11 7.83 -16.41 -7.76
C VAL A 11 7.90 -15.58 -9.05
N ILE A 12 7.08 -14.54 -9.15
CA ILE A 12 7.05 -13.70 -10.35
C ILE A 12 8.37 -12.91 -10.49
N ASN A 13 8.92 -12.38 -9.40
CA ASN A 13 10.18 -11.64 -9.43
C ASN A 13 11.36 -12.53 -9.82
N TYR A 14 11.35 -13.80 -9.39
CA TYR A 14 12.34 -14.78 -9.83
C TYR A 14 12.19 -15.09 -11.33
N ASN A 15 10.96 -15.27 -11.82
CA ASN A 15 10.71 -15.43 -13.26
C ASN A 15 11.18 -14.20 -14.06
N ASP A 16 10.92 -12.99 -13.57
CA ASP A 16 11.40 -11.75 -14.20
C ASP A 16 12.95 -11.67 -14.24
N GLY A 17 13.64 -12.30 -13.29
CA GLY A 17 15.10 -12.40 -13.28
C GLY A 17 15.70 -13.27 -14.38
N LEU A 18 14.89 -14.15 -14.99
CA LEU A 18 15.28 -15.00 -16.12
C LEU A 18 15.12 -14.30 -17.48
N LEU A 19 14.37 -13.20 -17.51
CA LEU A 19 14.11 -12.43 -18.73
C LEU A 19 15.22 -11.41 -18.98
N LYS A 20 15.37 -11.00 -20.26
CA LYS A 20 16.30 -9.94 -20.62
C LYS A 20 15.84 -8.59 -20.04
N GLU A 21 16.80 -7.79 -19.59
CA GLU A 21 16.50 -6.52 -18.94
C GLU A 21 15.76 -5.51 -19.83
N GLU A 22 16.05 -5.53 -21.13
CA GLU A 22 15.39 -4.70 -22.15
C GLU A 22 13.88 -4.95 -22.25
N ASP A 23 13.44 -6.15 -21.88
CA ASP A 23 12.05 -6.55 -21.96
C ASP A 23 11.24 -6.19 -20.71
N LEU A 24 11.92 -5.78 -19.64
CA LEU A 24 11.33 -5.51 -18.34
C LEU A 24 10.94 -4.04 -18.18
N ARG A 25 9.83 -3.79 -17.48
CA ARG A 25 9.44 -2.46 -17.01
C ARG A 25 10.29 -2.06 -15.80
N GLU A 26 10.34 -0.76 -15.50
CA GLU A 26 11.13 -0.23 -14.38
C GLU A 26 10.82 -0.90 -13.02
N ALA A 27 9.54 -1.15 -12.71
CA ALA A 27 9.16 -1.85 -11.49
C ALA A 27 9.68 -3.31 -11.47
N GLN A 28 9.65 -3.99 -12.62
CA GLN A 28 10.16 -5.36 -12.75
C GLN A 28 11.68 -5.41 -12.63
N LYS A 29 12.40 -4.46 -13.26
CA LYS A 29 13.86 -4.33 -13.14
C LYS A 29 14.29 -4.11 -11.68
N LYS A 30 13.55 -3.29 -10.94
CA LYS A 30 13.81 -3.02 -9.52
C LYS A 30 13.61 -4.27 -8.65
N ASN A 31 12.54 -5.02 -8.91
CA ASN A 31 12.10 -6.09 -8.01
C ASN A 31 12.55 -7.49 -8.42
N ARG A 32 13.13 -7.67 -9.62
CA ARG A 32 13.57 -8.98 -10.12
C ARG A 32 14.59 -9.64 -9.18
N LEU A 33 14.50 -10.95 -9.06
CA LEU A 33 15.44 -11.78 -8.30
C LEU A 33 16.34 -12.51 -9.29
N LEU A 34 17.62 -12.12 -9.34
CA LEU A 34 18.62 -12.77 -10.22
C LEU A 34 19.07 -14.14 -9.69
N LYS A 35 18.93 -14.36 -8.39
CA LYS A 35 19.28 -15.61 -7.72
C LYS A 35 18.07 -16.13 -6.96
N MET A 36 17.95 -17.45 -6.88
CA MET A 36 16.93 -18.08 -6.07
C MET A 36 17.25 -17.85 -4.60
N PRO A 37 16.32 -17.29 -3.80
CA PRO A 37 16.53 -17.18 -2.37
C PRO A 37 16.66 -18.57 -1.73
N SER A 38 17.53 -18.68 -0.74
CA SER A 38 17.60 -19.87 0.12
C SER A 38 16.28 -20.08 0.88
N LEU A 39 16.06 -21.30 1.36
CA LEU A 39 14.88 -21.60 2.17
C LEU A 39 14.78 -20.69 3.41
N LEU A 40 15.92 -20.36 4.03
CA LEU A 40 15.94 -19.48 5.20
C LEU A 40 15.49 -18.05 4.85
N GLU A 41 16.02 -17.49 3.77
CA GLU A 41 15.61 -16.16 3.29
C GLU A 41 14.13 -16.14 2.90
N TYR A 42 13.67 -17.18 2.20
CA TYR A 42 12.28 -17.30 1.77
C TYR A 42 11.30 -17.38 2.95
N PHE A 43 11.56 -18.24 3.93
CA PHE A 43 10.72 -18.35 5.13
C PHE A 43 10.85 -17.11 6.02
N GLY A 44 12.05 -16.57 6.16
CA GLY A 44 12.30 -15.32 6.88
C GLY A 44 11.51 -14.17 6.28
N TYR A 45 11.48 -14.05 4.95
CA TYR A 45 10.64 -13.09 4.24
C TYR A 45 9.16 -13.34 4.52
N CYS A 46 8.65 -14.56 4.30
CA CYS A 46 7.23 -14.86 4.47
C CYS A 46 6.72 -14.56 5.90
N PHE A 47 7.52 -14.90 6.92
CA PHE A 47 7.15 -14.82 8.33
C PHE A 47 7.76 -13.63 9.09
N CYS A 48 8.37 -12.68 8.39
CA CYS A 48 8.95 -11.49 9.02
C CYS A 48 7.90 -10.75 9.87
N CYS A 49 8.25 -10.57 11.16
CA CYS A 49 7.43 -9.93 12.17
C CYS A 49 6.94 -8.54 11.74
N GLY A 50 5.69 -8.22 12.07
CA GLY A 50 5.06 -6.94 11.69
C GLY A 50 4.40 -6.93 10.32
N SER A 51 4.57 -7.97 9.48
CA SER A 51 3.95 -8.04 8.14
C SER A 51 3.06 -9.25 7.88
N HIS A 52 3.22 -10.32 8.65
CA HIS A 52 2.64 -11.63 8.32
C HIS A 52 1.10 -11.70 8.44
N PHE A 53 0.50 -11.02 9.43
CA PHE A 53 -0.96 -11.10 9.65
C PHE A 53 -1.76 -10.09 8.80
N ALA A 54 -1.40 -8.81 8.85
CA ALA A 54 -2.23 -7.72 8.30
C ALA A 54 -1.52 -6.83 7.27
N GLY A 55 -0.29 -7.19 6.88
CA GLY A 55 0.58 -6.34 6.06
C GLY A 55 1.47 -5.46 6.92
N PRO A 56 2.30 -4.59 6.32
CA PRO A 56 2.38 -4.29 4.88
C PRO A 56 3.02 -5.40 4.03
N VAL A 57 2.65 -5.45 2.74
CA VAL A 57 3.40 -6.23 1.73
C VAL A 57 4.62 -5.39 1.32
N TYR A 58 5.78 -6.02 1.16
CA TYR A 58 6.99 -5.41 0.61
C TYR A 58 7.74 -6.44 -0.24
N GLU A 59 8.68 -5.99 -1.04
CA GLU A 59 9.38 -6.82 -2.02
C GLU A 59 10.48 -7.68 -1.37
N MET A 60 10.77 -8.83 -1.99
CA MET A 60 11.82 -9.73 -1.51
C MET A 60 13.21 -9.05 -1.56
N ASN A 61 13.50 -8.26 -2.60
CA ASN A 61 14.74 -7.49 -2.70
C ASN A 61 14.90 -6.53 -1.51
N ASP A 62 13.85 -5.79 -1.14
CA ASP A 62 13.90 -4.89 0.02
C ASP A 62 14.18 -5.65 1.32
N TYR A 63 13.66 -6.86 1.46
CA TYR A 63 13.91 -7.72 2.62
C TYR A 63 15.36 -8.21 2.66
N LEU A 64 15.88 -8.72 1.54
CA LEU A 64 17.26 -9.20 1.45
C LEU A 64 18.26 -8.06 1.71
N ASP A 65 18.06 -6.91 1.07
CA ASP A 65 18.91 -5.74 1.27
C ASP A 65 18.91 -5.27 2.74
N TRP A 66 17.77 -5.33 3.42
CA TRP A 66 17.66 -5.04 4.84
C TRP A 66 18.41 -6.06 5.71
N THR A 67 18.25 -7.37 5.44
CA THR A 67 18.95 -8.42 6.21
C THR A 67 20.46 -8.38 6.04
N GLU A 68 20.94 -8.02 4.84
CA GLU A 68 22.36 -7.89 4.52
C GLU A 68 22.92 -6.49 4.87
N ARG A 69 22.08 -5.59 5.40
CA ARG A 69 22.41 -4.20 5.73
C ARG A 69 23.00 -3.42 4.54
N LYS A 70 22.59 -3.76 3.32
CA LYS A 70 22.93 -3.02 2.11
C LYS A 70 22.30 -1.63 2.18
N GLY A 71 23.14 -0.60 2.25
CA GLY A 71 22.70 0.80 2.40
C GLY A 71 23.04 1.44 3.76
N GLY A 72 23.69 0.70 4.67
CA GLY A 72 24.19 1.22 5.95
C GLY A 72 23.17 1.15 7.08
N PHE A 73 23.55 1.68 8.24
CA PHE A 73 22.68 1.69 9.42
C PHE A 73 21.50 2.63 9.24
N SER A 74 20.29 2.14 9.50
CA SER A 74 19.11 3.00 9.60
C SER A 74 19.28 3.96 10.77
N PRO A 75 18.89 5.24 10.62
CA PRO A 75 18.92 6.18 11.72
C PRO A 75 17.90 5.79 12.81
N SER A 76 17.97 6.45 13.96
CA SER A 76 17.11 6.15 15.13
C SER A 76 15.61 6.09 14.76
N PRO A 77 14.94 4.93 14.90
CA PRO A 77 13.55 4.76 14.47
C PRO A 77 12.53 5.28 15.50
N TYR A 78 12.94 5.55 16.74
CA TYR A 78 12.02 5.73 17.87
C TYR A 78 10.99 6.85 17.67
N VAL A 79 11.39 7.97 17.07
CA VAL A 79 10.45 9.10 16.82
C VAL A 79 9.40 8.71 15.78
N ALA A 80 9.80 8.02 14.72
CA ALA A 80 8.88 7.55 13.69
C ALA A 80 7.94 6.46 14.23
N THR A 81 8.48 5.52 15.01
CA THR A 81 7.70 4.49 15.71
C THR A 81 6.67 5.13 16.65
N LEU A 82 7.07 6.11 17.46
CA LEU A 82 6.16 6.80 18.37
C LEU A 82 5.01 7.50 17.62
N ARG A 83 5.29 8.14 16.48
CA ARG A 83 4.24 8.74 15.64
C ARG A 83 3.24 7.70 15.12
N ALA A 84 3.73 6.56 14.63
CA ALA A 84 2.88 5.48 14.14
C ALA A 84 2.04 4.86 15.29
N LEU A 85 2.61 4.70 16.48
CA LEU A 85 1.90 4.24 17.67
C LEU A 85 0.84 5.23 18.16
N LEU A 86 1.13 6.54 18.14
CA LEU A 86 0.13 7.57 18.45
C LEU A 86 -1.03 7.55 17.44
N GLN A 87 -0.74 7.43 16.15
CA GLN A 87 -1.77 7.27 15.12
C GLN A 87 -2.62 6.02 15.38
N ALA A 88 -1.99 4.89 15.70
CA ALA A 88 -2.69 3.66 16.05
C ALA A 88 -3.61 3.86 17.26
N ALA A 89 -3.11 4.45 18.35
CA ALA A 89 -3.88 4.71 19.55
C ALA A 89 -5.11 5.61 19.28
N LEU A 90 -4.93 6.68 18.50
CA LEU A 90 -6.04 7.56 18.09
C LEU A 90 -7.08 6.79 17.26
N CYS A 91 -6.64 5.98 16.30
CA CYS A 91 -7.54 5.20 15.46
C CYS A 91 -8.33 4.16 16.27
N MET A 92 -7.68 3.48 17.23
CA MET A 92 -8.35 2.55 18.14
C MET A 92 -9.34 3.28 19.04
N GLY A 93 -8.96 4.41 19.64
CA GLY A 93 -9.85 5.21 20.48
C GLY A 93 -11.13 5.62 19.74
N LEU A 94 -11.00 6.10 18.50
CA LEU A 94 -12.14 6.43 17.65
C LEU A 94 -12.97 5.20 17.28
N TYR A 95 -12.34 4.06 16.97
CA TYR A 95 -13.07 2.82 16.69
C TYR A 95 -13.86 2.32 17.90
N LEU A 96 -13.28 2.32 19.10
CA LEU A 96 -13.96 1.91 20.33
C LEU A 96 -15.11 2.86 20.70
N TYR A 97 -14.95 4.16 20.41
CA TYR A 97 -16.03 5.13 20.60
C TYR A 97 -17.18 4.94 19.60
N LEU A 98 -16.88 4.75 18.31
CA LEU A 98 -17.88 4.69 17.25
C LEU A 98 -18.51 3.30 17.07
N GLY A 99 -17.75 2.23 17.35
CA GLY A 99 -18.14 0.83 17.13
C GLY A 99 -19.49 0.46 17.75
N PRO A 100 -19.72 0.75 19.04
CA PRO A 100 -21.02 0.49 19.69
C PRO A 100 -22.16 1.36 19.15
N ARG A 101 -21.87 2.52 18.55
CA ARG A 101 -22.88 3.47 18.04
C ARG A 101 -23.33 3.13 16.62
N PHE A 102 -22.42 2.62 15.80
CA PHE A 102 -22.67 2.27 14.40
C PHE A 102 -22.24 0.83 14.07
N PRO A 103 -22.78 -0.19 14.78
CA PRO A 103 -22.44 -1.58 14.52
C PRO A 103 -23.02 -2.06 13.18
N LEU A 104 -22.23 -2.83 12.43
CA LEU A 104 -22.65 -3.42 11.16
C LEU A 104 -23.82 -4.41 11.31
N SER A 105 -24.00 -5.00 12.51
CA SER A 105 -25.12 -5.91 12.81
C SER A 105 -26.49 -5.24 12.66
N ARG A 106 -26.56 -3.91 12.81
CA ARG A 106 -27.81 -3.14 12.67
C ARG A 106 -28.47 -3.35 11.31
N PHE A 107 -27.70 -3.62 10.24
CA PHE A 107 -28.27 -3.85 8.91
C PHE A 107 -29.16 -5.09 8.83
N ALA A 108 -28.97 -6.06 9.70
CA ALA A 108 -29.78 -7.28 9.77
C ALA A 108 -31.00 -7.13 10.71
N GLU A 109 -31.08 -6.05 11.49
CA GLU A 109 -32.16 -5.85 12.44
C GLU A 109 -33.41 -5.27 11.75
N PRO A 110 -34.64 -5.71 12.13
CA PRO A 110 -35.88 -5.17 11.56
C PRO A 110 -36.00 -3.64 11.69
N VAL A 111 -35.53 -3.07 12.80
CA VAL A 111 -35.58 -1.63 13.05
C VAL A 111 -34.84 -0.80 12.00
N TYR A 112 -33.82 -1.36 11.36
CA TYR A 112 -33.13 -0.69 10.26
C TYR A 112 -33.99 -0.61 9.00
N GLN A 113 -34.85 -1.62 8.79
CA GLN A 113 -35.83 -1.64 7.70
C GLN A 113 -36.97 -0.64 7.94
N ASP A 114 -37.17 -0.14 9.16
CA ASP A 114 -38.16 0.91 9.43
C ASP A 114 -37.60 2.33 9.21
N TYR A 115 -36.28 2.46 9.03
CA TYR A 115 -35.67 3.78 8.84
C TYR A 115 -36.04 4.38 7.47
N GLY A 116 -36.43 5.65 7.48
CA GLY A 116 -36.55 6.43 6.24
C GLY A 116 -35.21 6.61 5.51
N PHE A 117 -35.27 6.97 4.24
CA PHE A 117 -34.12 7.03 3.32
C PHE A 117 -32.90 7.77 3.90
N TRP A 118 -33.08 9.01 4.39
CA TRP A 118 -31.99 9.84 4.90
C TRP A 118 -31.32 9.25 6.15
N LYS A 119 -32.12 8.63 7.03
CA LYS A 119 -31.61 7.97 8.23
C LYS A 119 -30.80 6.73 7.85
N ARG A 120 -31.27 5.93 6.89
CA ARG A 120 -30.52 4.78 6.35
C ARG A 120 -29.20 5.21 5.72
N LEU A 121 -29.23 6.23 4.86
CA LEU A 121 -28.05 6.73 4.15
C LEU A 121 -26.98 7.24 5.14
N ARG A 122 -27.38 8.07 6.11
CA ARG A 122 -26.48 8.55 7.17
C ARG A 122 -25.91 7.39 7.98
N TYR A 123 -26.75 6.41 8.34
CA TYR A 123 -26.32 5.26 9.12
C TYR A 123 -25.33 4.38 8.35
N GLN A 124 -25.57 4.12 7.06
CA GLN A 124 -24.66 3.39 6.18
C GLN A 124 -23.31 4.10 6.07
N TYR A 125 -23.32 5.41 5.84
CA TYR A 125 -22.10 6.21 5.81
C TYR A 125 -21.32 6.12 7.12
N MET A 126 -21.99 6.34 8.27
CA MET A 126 -21.34 6.29 9.58
C MET A 126 -20.83 4.90 9.94
N SER A 127 -21.54 3.84 9.51
CA SER A 127 -21.09 2.45 9.72
C SER A 127 -19.84 2.15 8.89
N GLY A 128 -19.81 2.58 7.62
CA GLY A 128 -18.63 2.47 6.76
C GLY A 128 -17.45 3.29 7.28
N PHE A 129 -17.70 4.52 7.72
CA PHE A 129 -16.72 5.39 8.38
C PHE A 129 -16.13 4.72 9.62
N THR A 130 -16.98 4.21 10.51
CA THR A 130 -16.58 3.47 11.72
C THR A 130 -15.72 2.25 11.38
N ALA A 131 -16.12 1.48 10.37
CA ALA A 131 -15.39 0.28 9.95
C ALA A 131 -13.99 0.56 9.40
N ARG A 132 -13.68 1.78 8.91
CA ARG A 132 -12.33 2.14 8.42
C ARG A 132 -11.32 2.26 9.56
N TRP A 133 -11.72 2.75 10.72
CA TRP A 133 -10.82 3.04 11.84
C TRP A 133 -10.09 1.80 12.39
N LYS A 134 -10.73 0.63 12.40
CA LYS A 134 -10.03 -0.63 12.75
C LYS A 134 -8.93 -1.01 11.76
N TYR A 135 -9.09 -0.67 10.47
CA TYR A 135 -8.06 -0.91 9.45
C TYR A 135 -6.92 0.09 9.61
N TYR A 136 -7.23 1.36 9.89
CA TYR A 136 -6.21 2.36 10.21
C TYR A 136 -5.38 1.96 11.41
N PHE A 137 -6.02 1.45 12.47
CA PHE A 137 -5.34 0.93 13.63
C PHE A 137 -4.36 -0.20 13.29
N ILE A 138 -4.86 -1.30 12.69
CA ILE A 138 -4.03 -2.49 12.47
C ILE A 138 -2.86 -2.19 11.52
N TRP A 139 -3.10 -1.38 10.49
CA TRP A 139 -2.03 -0.97 9.58
C TRP A 139 -1.01 -0.04 10.23
N SER A 140 -1.43 0.85 11.13
CA SER A 140 -0.52 1.74 11.87
C SER A 140 0.36 0.96 12.86
N ILE A 141 -0.19 -0.07 13.53
CA ILE A 141 0.60 -0.97 14.40
C ILE A 141 1.62 -1.77 13.59
N SER A 142 1.20 -2.33 12.45
CA SER A 142 2.11 -3.04 11.55
C SER A 142 3.23 -2.13 11.06
N GLU A 143 2.89 -0.91 10.65
CA GLU A 143 3.87 0.11 10.24
C GLU A 143 4.87 0.41 11.36
N ALA A 144 4.39 0.62 12.60
CA ALA A 144 5.26 0.85 13.76
C ALA A 144 6.25 -0.32 13.99
N SER A 145 5.77 -1.56 13.81
CA SER A 145 6.58 -2.78 13.95
C SER A 145 7.67 -2.88 12.87
N VAL A 146 7.36 -2.47 11.64
CA VAL A 146 8.34 -2.46 10.54
C VAL A 146 9.33 -1.29 10.68
N ILE A 147 8.88 -0.13 11.15
CA ILE A 147 9.75 1.02 11.43
C ILE A 147 10.77 0.69 12.52
N ILE A 148 10.33 0.13 13.66
CA ILE A 148 11.25 -0.18 14.77
C ILE A 148 12.30 -1.24 14.39
N SER A 149 11.98 -2.13 13.43
CA SER A 149 12.94 -3.11 12.88
C SER A 149 14.02 -2.50 11.96
N GLY A 150 13.88 -1.23 11.56
CA GLY A 150 14.73 -0.57 10.58
C GLY A 150 14.32 -0.80 9.12
N LEU A 151 13.54 -1.84 8.82
CA LEU A 151 13.06 -2.13 7.46
C LEU A 151 12.18 -1.02 6.89
N GLY A 152 11.52 -0.22 7.73
CA GLY A 152 10.68 0.90 7.27
C GLY A 152 11.44 2.05 6.60
N PHE A 153 12.77 2.13 6.74
CA PHE A 153 13.56 3.28 6.30
C PHE A 153 13.68 3.37 4.77
N SER A 154 13.11 4.41 4.16
CA SER A 154 13.07 4.59 2.70
C SER A 154 14.04 5.66 2.18
N GLY A 155 14.89 6.22 3.04
CA GLY A 155 15.90 7.23 2.68
C GLY A 155 15.69 8.59 3.33
N TRP A 156 16.26 9.63 2.74
CA TRP A 156 16.23 11.00 3.26
C TRP A 156 15.42 11.92 2.33
N THR A 157 14.76 12.94 2.88
CA THR A 157 14.15 14.01 2.09
C THR A 157 15.21 14.92 1.48
N ASP A 158 14.90 15.51 0.33
CA ASP A 158 15.70 16.58 -0.29
C ASP A 158 15.58 17.93 0.45
N SER A 159 15.06 17.95 1.68
CA SER A 159 14.94 19.18 2.48
C SER A 159 16.27 19.56 3.12
N ASN A 160 16.44 20.84 3.47
CA ASN A 160 17.56 21.31 4.27
C ASN A 160 17.04 21.81 5.65
N PRO A 161 17.31 21.13 6.77
CA PRO A 161 18.09 19.88 6.90
C PRO A 161 17.33 18.63 6.38
N PRO A 162 18.05 17.55 6.01
CA PRO A 162 17.44 16.32 5.52
C PRO A 162 16.69 15.61 6.65
N LYS A 163 15.46 15.19 6.37
CA LYS A 163 14.60 14.45 7.30
C LYS A 163 14.51 12.99 6.86
N GLN A 164 14.45 12.11 7.84
CA GLN A 164 14.32 10.68 7.60
C GLN A 164 12.93 10.36 7.01
N ARG A 165 12.88 9.49 6.01
CA ARG A 165 11.64 8.94 5.46
C ARG A 165 11.48 7.49 5.88
N TRP A 166 10.25 7.16 6.30
CA TRP A 166 9.91 5.87 6.88
C TRP A 166 8.71 5.23 6.16
N ASP A 167 8.58 5.47 4.86
CA ASP A 167 7.35 5.12 4.15
C ASP A 167 7.43 3.80 3.38
N ARG A 168 8.54 3.04 3.46
CA ARG A 168 8.65 1.72 2.77
C ARG A 168 7.49 0.80 3.16
N ALA A 169 7.08 0.87 4.42
CA ALA A 169 6.04 0.05 5.02
C ALA A 169 4.71 0.79 5.27
N LYS A 170 4.59 2.06 4.85
CA LYS A 170 3.35 2.83 5.03
C LYS A 170 2.23 2.17 4.22
N ASN A 171 1.16 1.76 4.89
CA ASN A 171 0.03 1.10 4.23
C ASN A 171 -1.22 1.99 4.16
N VAL A 172 -1.26 3.08 4.93
CA VAL A 172 -2.39 4.00 4.92
C VAL A 172 -1.99 5.43 5.23
N ASP A 173 -2.65 6.38 4.58
CA ASP A 173 -2.65 7.79 4.92
C ASP A 173 -4.05 8.21 5.35
N VAL A 174 -4.30 8.25 6.66
CA VAL A 174 -5.65 8.43 7.23
C VAL A 174 -6.30 9.72 6.73
N LEU A 175 -5.57 10.84 6.81
CA LEU A 175 -6.10 12.14 6.35
C LEU A 175 -6.25 12.16 4.83
N GLY A 176 -5.31 11.55 4.10
CA GLY A 176 -5.41 11.41 2.65
C GLY A 176 -6.67 10.65 2.22
N VAL A 177 -7.08 9.62 2.96
CA VAL A 177 -8.32 8.87 2.69
C VAL A 177 -9.54 9.70 3.03
N GLU A 178 -9.64 10.26 4.25
CA GLU A 178 -10.84 10.96 4.70
C GLU A 178 -11.07 12.30 3.98
N LEU A 179 -10.02 12.93 3.46
CA LEU A 179 -10.08 14.20 2.73
C LEU A 179 -9.91 14.04 1.20
N ALA A 180 -9.97 12.80 0.69
CA ALA A 180 -9.80 12.52 -0.73
C ALA A 180 -10.85 13.27 -1.58
N LYS A 181 -10.39 14.03 -2.58
CA LYS A 181 -11.24 14.82 -3.47
C LYS A 181 -11.56 14.11 -4.79
N SER A 182 -11.11 12.87 -4.95
CA SER A 182 -11.31 12.07 -6.16
C SER A 182 -11.04 10.60 -5.89
N SER A 183 -11.79 9.72 -6.55
CA SER A 183 -11.61 8.27 -6.49
C SER A 183 -10.22 7.81 -6.99
N VAL A 184 -9.58 8.58 -7.87
CA VAL A 184 -8.22 8.27 -8.37
C VAL A 184 -7.17 8.39 -7.28
N GLN A 185 -7.43 9.19 -6.24
CA GLN A 185 -6.52 9.36 -5.12
C GLN A 185 -6.60 8.19 -4.14
N LEU A 186 -7.77 7.57 -3.97
CA LEU A 186 -8.01 6.55 -2.94
C LEU A 186 -7.00 5.39 -2.98
N PRO A 187 -6.68 4.76 -4.13
CA PRO A 187 -5.69 3.68 -4.17
C PRO A 187 -4.27 4.10 -3.75
N LEU A 188 -3.96 5.40 -3.76
CA LEU A 188 -2.65 5.94 -3.38
C LEU A 188 -2.51 6.17 -1.87
N VAL A 189 -3.63 6.15 -1.14
CA VAL A 189 -3.70 6.49 0.29
C VAL A 189 -4.36 5.40 1.14
N TRP A 190 -5.15 4.52 0.54
CA TRP A 190 -5.79 3.37 1.19
C TRP A 190 -5.15 2.06 0.74
N ASN A 191 -4.72 1.24 1.71
CA ASN A 191 -4.10 -0.07 1.47
C ASN A 191 -3.00 0.01 0.39
N ILE A 192 -2.07 0.95 0.59
CA ILE A 192 -1.10 1.43 -0.40
C ILE A 192 -0.28 0.28 -0.97
N GLN A 193 0.12 -0.68 -0.13
CA GLN A 193 0.99 -1.78 -0.54
C GLN A 193 0.25 -2.79 -1.43
N VAL A 194 -1.02 -3.10 -1.13
CA VAL A 194 -1.82 -3.96 -2.01
C VAL A 194 -2.17 -3.24 -3.31
N SER A 195 -2.46 -1.94 -3.27
CA SER A 195 -2.66 -1.14 -4.48
C SER A 195 -1.42 -1.10 -5.37
N THR A 196 -0.23 -0.99 -4.76
CA THR A 196 1.06 -1.05 -5.46
C THR A 196 1.33 -2.45 -6.00
N TRP A 197 1.00 -3.50 -5.24
CA TRP A 197 1.09 -4.88 -5.68
C TRP A 197 0.19 -5.15 -6.89
N LEU A 198 -1.09 -4.76 -6.82
CA LEU A 198 -2.03 -4.89 -7.95
C LEU A 198 -1.52 -4.15 -9.18
N ARG A 199 -0.88 -2.99 -8.98
CA ARG A 199 -0.26 -2.25 -10.07
C ARG A 199 0.87 -3.04 -10.73
N HIS A 200 1.85 -3.52 -9.96
CA HIS A 200 3.05 -4.18 -10.49
C HIS A 200 2.78 -5.59 -11.02
N TYR A 201 1.90 -6.34 -10.36
CA TYR A 201 1.70 -7.77 -10.64
C TYR A 201 0.47 -8.06 -11.49
N VAL A 202 -0.44 -7.10 -11.66
CA VAL A 202 -1.63 -7.27 -12.49
C VAL A 202 -1.70 -6.20 -13.57
N TYR A 203 -1.88 -4.94 -13.18
CA TYR A 203 -2.17 -3.85 -14.11
C TYR A 203 -1.08 -3.66 -15.17
N GLU A 204 0.19 -3.46 -14.76
CA GLU A 204 1.30 -3.20 -15.68
C GLU A 204 1.65 -4.40 -16.55
N ARG A 205 1.33 -5.62 -16.09
CA ARG A 205 1.55 -6.86 -16.84
C ARG A 205 0.47 -7.12 -17.90
N LEU A 206 -0.75 -6.64 -17.67
CA LEU A 206 -1.83 -6.67 -18.66
C LEU A 206 -1.67 -5.62 -19.77
N VAL A 207 -0.76 -4.66 -19.61
CA VAL A 207 -0.50 -3.63 -20.61
C VAL A 207 0.51 -4.15 -21.63
N GLN A 208 0.10 -4.19 -22.90
CA GLN A 208 0.99 -4.53 -24.02
C GLN A 208 2.11 -3.48 -24.16
N LYS A 209 3.32 -3.92 -24.54
CA LYS A 209 4.47 -3.01 -24.78
C LYS A 209 4.07 -1.94 -25.81
N GLY A 210 4.43 -0.68 -25.53
CA GLY A 210 4.12 0.47 -26.39
C GLY A 210 2.67 0.99 -26.35
N LYS A 211 1.73 0.29 -25.68
CA LYS A 211 0.34 0.75 -25.55
C LYS A 211 0.07 1.46 -24.23
N ARG A 212 -0.83 2.45 -24.27
CA ARG A 212 -1.35 3.08 -23.05
C ARG A 212 -2.38 2.16 -22.38
N PRO A 213 -2.40 2.05 -21.05
CA PRO A 213 -3.41 1.29 -20.36
C PRO A 213 -4.80 1.91 -20.55
N GLY A 214 -5.79 1.06 -20.82
CA GLY A 214 -7.19 1.46 -20.98
C GLY A 214 -8.06 1.06 -19.78
N PHE A 215 -9.37 1.20 -19.98
CA PHE A 215 -10.38 0.81 -19.00
C PHE A 215 -10.38 -0.70 -18.74
N VAL A 216 -10.13 -1.52 -19.76
CA VAL A 216 -10.14 -2.99 -19.65
C VAL A 216 -9.08 -3.49 -18.66
N GLN A 217 -7.85 -2.95 -18.71
CA GLN A 217 -6.79 -3.30 -17.76
C GLN A 217 -7.16 -2.89 -16.33
N LEU A 218 -7.76 -1.70 -16.17
CA LEU A 218 -8.23 -1.24 -14.86
C LEU A 218 -9.35 -2.15 -14.32
N LEU A 219 -10.33 -2.50 -15.14
CA LEU A 219 -11.43 -3.38 -14.79
C LEU A 219 -10.93 -4.77 -14.40
N ALA A 220 -10.00 -5.34 -15.18
CA ALA A 220 -9.38 -6.62 -14.87
C ALA A 220 -8.62 -6.56 -13.53
N THR A 221 -7.85 -5.50 -13.28
CA THR A 221 -7.15 -5.32 -11.99
C THR A 221 -8.12 -5.22 -10.81
N GLN A 222 -9.20 -4.44 -10.94
CA GLN A 222 -10.22 -4.36 -9.88
C GLN A 222 -10.96 -5.68 -9.70
N THR A 223 -11.20 -6.44 -10.77
CA THR A 223 -11.83 -7.77 -10.70
C THR A 223 -10.92 -8.77 -9.97
N VAL A 224 -9.62 -8.76 -10.23
CA VAL A 224 -8.65 -9.56 -9.46
C VAL A 224 -8.68 -9.16 -7.98
N SER A 225 -8.78 -7.85 -7.69
CA SER A 225 -8.98 -7.38 -6.31
C SER A 225 -10.30 -7.87 -5.71
N ALA A 226 -11.37 -7.97 -6.50
CA ALA A 226 -12.65 -8.51 -6.03
C ALA A 226 -12.52 -9.97 -5.62
N VAL A 227 -11.97 -10.81 -6.51
CA VAL A 227 -11.73 -12.23 -6.26
C VAL A 227 -10.83 -12.42 -5.04
N TRP A 228 -9.83 -11.55 -4.86
CA TRP A 228 -8.98 -11.55 -3.68
C TRP A 228 -9.76 -11.37 -2.37
N HIS A 229 -10.76 -10.49 -2.35
CA HIS A 229 -11.60 -10.27 -1.17
C HIS A 229 -12.66 -11.37 -0.97
N GLY A 230 -13.07 -12.04 -2.05
CA GLY A 230 -13.96 -13.20 -2.02
C GLY A 230 -14.93 -13.23 -3.19
N LEU A 231 -15.64 -14.34 -3.35
CA LEU A 231 -16.57 -14.56 -4.47
C LEU A 231 -18.01 -14.12 -4.18
N TYR A 232 -18.25 -13.46 -3.05
CA TYR A 232 -19.56 -12.90 -2.74
C TYR A 232 -19.91 -11.77 -3.73
N PRO A 233 -21.16 -11.73 -4.25
CA PRO A 233 -21.57 -10.74 -5.26
C PRO A 233 -21.28 -9.28 -4.87
N GLY A 234 -21.40 -8.96 -3.58
CA GLY A 234 -21.13 -7.62 -3.05
C GLY A 234 -19.70 -7.13 -3.33
N TYR A 235 -18.69 -8.02 -3.29
CA TYR A 235 -17.32 -7.64 -3.62
C TYR A 235 -17.19 -7.34 -5.11
N ILE A 236 -17.75 -8.18 -5.99
CA ILE A 236 -17.69 -7.98 -7.44
C ILE A 236 -18.33 -6.64 -7.82
N ILE A 237 -19.54 -6.37 -7.31
CA ILE A 237 -20.25 -5.11 -7.56
C ILE A 237 -19.41 -3.92 -7.10
N PHE A 238 -18.86 -3.97 -5.89
CA PHE A 238 -18.04 -2.88 -5.34
C PHE A 238 -16.81 -2.57 -6.21
N PHE A 239 -16.07 -3.60 -6.63
CA PHE A 239 -14.83 -3.42 -7.39
C PHE A 239 -15.06 -3.05 -8.86
N VAL A 240 -16.11 -3.56 -9.50
CA VAL A 240 -16.50 -3.11 -10.85
C VAL A 240 -16.96 -1.65 -10.82
N GLN A 241 -17.74 -1.27 -9.80
CA GLN A 241 -18.12 0.13 -9.58
C GLN A 241 -16.90 1.01 -9.31
N SER A 242 -15.94 0.55 -8.50
CA SER A 242 -14.72 1.32 -8.21
C SER A 242 -13.90 1.56 -9.48
N ALA A 243 -13.77 0.58 -10.38
CA ALA A 243 -13.12 0.73 -11.68
C ALA A 243 -13.77 1.87 -12.50
N THR A 244 -15.09 1.88 -12.54
CA THR A 244 -15.88 2.90 -13.26
C THR A 244 -15.71 4.28 -12.62
N MET A 245 -15.76 4.38 -11.29
CA MET A 245 -15.55 5.63 -10.56
C MET A 245 -14.14 6.20 -10.79
N ILE A 246 -13.11 5.35 -10.80
CA ILE A 246 -11.72 5.74 -11.07
C ILE A 246 -11.59 6.22 -12.51
N ALA A 247 -12.15 5.49 -13.48
CA ALA A 247 -12.12 5.86 -14.89
C ALA A 247 -12.84 7.19 -15.15
N GLY A 248 -14.05 7.37 -14.61
CA GLY A 248 -14.81 8.61 -14.74
C GLY A 248 -14.08 9.81 -14.13
N SER A 249 -13.47 9.63 -12.95
CA SER A 249 -12.68 10.70 -12.31
C SER A 249 -11.43 11.11 -13.10
N ARG A 250 -10.83 10.20 -13.88
CA ARG A 250 -9.74 10.54 -14.80
C ARG A 250 -10.21 11.40 -15.97
N GLY A 251 -11.46 11.23 -16.41
CA GLY A 251 -12.07 12.03 -17.48
C GLY A 251 -12.47 13.43 -17.05
N ILE A 252 -12.99 13.60 -15.82
CA ILE A 252 -13.47 14.89 -15.30
C ILE A 252 -12.34 15.86 -14.95
N LYS A 253 -11.16 15.35 -14.57
CA LYS A 253 -9.94 16.16 -14.38
C LYS A 253 -9.01 15.97 -15.57
N PRO A 254 -9.21 16.67 -16.71
CA PRO A 254 -8.25 16.63 -17.80
C PRO A 254 -6.94 17.20 -17.28
N ALA A 255 -5.94 16.32 -17.18
CA ALA A 255 -4.52 16.65 -17.19
C ALA A 255 -4.08 17.95 -16.48
N ARG A 256 -4.34 18.11 -15.17
CA ARG A 256 -3.24 18.64 -14.32
C ARG A 256 -2.28 17.50 -14.07
N ASN A 257 -1.55 17.19 -15.15
CA ASN A 257 -0.35 16.39 -15.11
C ASN A 257 -0.63 14.99 -14.53
N THR A 258 -1.34 14.14 -15.28
CA THR A 258 -1.35 12.69 -15.00
C THR A 258 0.07 12.13 -15.01
N SER A 259 0.95 12.72 -15.82
CA SER A 259 2.39 12.53 -15.71
C SER A 259 2.95 13.00 -14.37
N CYS A 260 2.43 14.00 -13.65
CA CYS A 260 2.90 14.39 -12.30
C CYS A 260 2.24 13.62 -11.17
N ILE A 261 0.98 13.20 -11.29
CA ILE A 261 0.36 12.32 -10.26
C ILE A 261 1.08 10.96 -10.26
N TRP A 262 1.47 10.46 -11.43
CA TRP A 262 2.24 9.23 -11.58
C TRP A 262 3.78 9.43 -11.55
N LYS A 263 4.30 10.60 -11.95
CA LYS A 263 5.72 10.97 -11.71
C LYS A 263 5.98 11.30 -10.26
N CYS A 264 5.01 11.76 -9.46
CA CYS A 264 5.22 11.95 -8.02
C CYS A 264 5.53 10.62 -7.34
N THR A 265 4.96 9.49 -7.81
CA THR A 265 5.36 8.15 -7.38
C THR A 265 6.76 7.76 -7.87
N LEU A 266 7.15 8.16 -9.09
CA LEU A 266 8.53 7.99 -9.59
C LEU A 266 9.55 8.91 -8.92
N HIS A 267 9.17 10.12 -8.49
CA HIS A 267 10.02 11.03 -7.70
C HIS A 267 10.18 10.52 -6.26
N TRP A 268 9.16 9.83 -5.76
CA TRP A 268 9.23 9.02 -4.54
C TRP A 268 10.26 7.89 -4.67
N ASN A 269 10.34 7.22 -5.82
CA ASN A 269 11.35 6.18 -6.10
C ASN A 269 12.73 6.71 -6.57
N HIS A 270 12.84 7.94 -7.09
CA HIS A 270 14.13 8.51 -7.50
C HIS A 270 14.94 9.04 -6.31
N SER A 271 14.28 9.41 -5.21
CA SER A 271 14.94 9.91 -4.00
C SER A 271 15.56 8.80 -3.13
N SER A 272 15.23 7.52 -3.37
CA SER A 272 15.95 6.39 -2.78
C SER A 272 17.28 6.05 -3.50
N ASN A 273 17.56 6.67 -4.65
CA ASN A 273 18.71 6.34 -5.50
C ASN A 273 19.93 7.28 -5.36
N ARG A 274 20.00 8.06 -4.28
CA ARG A 274 21.24 8.77 -3.90
C ARG A 274 21.70 8.36 -2.51
N LEU A 275 22.04 7.08 -2.36
CA LEU A 275 23.15 6.74 -1.47
C LEU A 275 24.42 7.29 -2.13
N ASN A 276 24.73 8.56 -1.85
CA ASN A 276 26.02 9.12 -2.20
C ASN A 276 27.03 8.61 -1.15
N PRO A 277 27.94 7.68 -1.48
CA PRO A 277 28.90 7.15 -0.52
C PRO A 277 29.79 8.25 0.10
N ALA A 278 29.89 9.41 -0.55
CA ALA A 278 30.69 10.54 -0.07
C ALA A 278 30.09 11.33 1.12
N ARG A 279 28.84 11.09 1.54
CA ARG A 279 28.24 11.79 2.70
C ARG A 279 28.22 10.99 4.01
N GLN A 280 28.58 9.70 3.98
CA GLN A 280 28.61 8.87 5.19
C GLN A 280 29.89 9.04 6.02
N SER A 281 30.95 9.63 5.46
CA SER A 281 32.23 9.84 6.19
C SER A 281 32.23 11.04 7.15
N HIS A 282 31.20 11.90 7.12
CA HIS A 282 31.19 13.13 7.92
C HIS A 282 30.48 13.02 9.29
N TYR A 283 29.96 11.85 9.65
CA TYR A 283 29.31 11.62 10.95
C TYR A 283 29.95 10.48 11.75
N ALA A 284 31.15 10.03 11.35
CA ALA A 284 32.00 9.13 12.12
C ALA A 284 33.27 9.89 12.54
N SER A 285 33.09 10.88 13.40
CA SER A 285 34.14 11.54 14.18
C SER A 285 33.51 12.09 15.45
#